data_AF-A0A920GW17-F1
#
_entry.id   AF-A0A920GW17-F1
#
_cell.length_a   1.000
_cell.length_b   1.000
_cell.length_c   1.000
_cell.angle_alpha   90.00
_cell.angle_beta   90.00
_cell.angle_gamma   90.00
#
_symmetry.space_group_name_H-M   'P 1'
#
loop_
_entity.id
_entity.type
_entity.pdbx_description
1 polymer ?
#
loop_
_entity_poly.entity_id
_entity_poly.type
_entity_poly.pdbx_seq_one_letter_code
_entity_poly.pdbx_strand_id
1 'polypeptide(L)'
;MQKISGKSRRDVRTTLSRRKGTDLFENVSEKAWQEWLEHQKMLINEGQINLADRESRKWLNEQMELFLSGEDYAKPSGFVPKE
;
A
#
# COMPACT_ATOMS: atom_id res chain seq x y z
N MET A 1 -5.94 45.51 8.62
CA MET A 1 -5.02 44.71 9.46
C MET A 1 -5.82 43.65 10.18
N GLN A 2 -5.48 42.36 10.00
CA GLN A 2 -5.70 41.24 10.93
C GLN A 2 -4.85 40.06 10.39
N LYS A 3 -3.93 39.55 11.21
CA LYS A 3 -3.02 38.42 10.92
C LYS A 3 -3.43 37.23 11.79
N ILE A 4 -3.45 36.02 11.20
CA ILE A 4 -3.19 34.65 11.73
C ILE A 4 -3.90 33.66 10.79
N SER A 5 -3.46 32.46 10.41
CA SER A 5 -2.31 31.59 10.68
C SER A 5 -2.29 30.54 9.55
N GLY A 6 -1.13 29.97 9.22
CA GLY A 6 -0.92 29.09 8.07
C GLY A 6 -1.69 27.77 8.11
N LYS A 7 -2.10 27.28 6.94
CA LYS A 7 -2.44 25.86 6.74
C LYS A 7 -1.65 25.29 5.57
N SER A 8 -0.85 24.32 5.93
CA SER A 8 0.17 23.59 5.18
C SER A 8 -0.37 22.96 3.88
N ARG A 9 0.51 22.99 2.87
CA ARG A 9 0.68 22.05 1.74
C ARG A 9 -0.54 21.17 1.42
N ARG A 10 -1.29 21.54 0.39
CA ARG A 10 -2.06 20.58 -0.39
C ARG A 10 -1.09 19.87 -1.32
N ASP A 11 -0.60 18.71 -0.91
CA ASP A 11 0.11 17.76 -1.76
C ASP A 11 -0.77 17.44 -2.98
N VAL A 12 -0.39 18.01 -4.11
CA VAL A 12 -0.80 17.56 -5.45
C VAL A 12 -0.01 16.31 -5.82
N ARG A 13 -0.24 15.23 -5.10
CA ARG A 13 -0.03 13.85 -5.55
C ARG A 13 -1.42 13.24 -5.46
N THR A 14 -2.07 12.86 -6.54
CA THR A 14 -1.63 11.72 -7.34
C THR A 14 -2.55 11.63 -8.56
N THR A 15 -2.05 11.99 -9.74
CA THR A 15 -2.62 11.46 -11.00
C THR A 15 -2.14 10.02 -11.12
N LEU A 16 -2.86 9.07 -10.54
CA LEU A 16 -2.60 7.63 -10.70
C LEU A 16 -2.85 7.32 -12.18
N SER A 17 -1.76 7.37 -12.94
CA SER A 17 -1.71 7.03 -14.34
C SER A 17 -2.18 5.58 -14.49
N ARG A 18 -3.27 5.42 -15.24
CA ARG A 18 -4.05 4.20 -15.48
C ARG A 18 -3.32 3.17 -16.36
N ARG A 19 -1.99 3.06 -16.20
CA ARG A 19 -1.04 2.26 -17.02
C ARG A 19 0.05 1.61 -16.16
N LYS A 20 -0.29 0.99 -15.03
CA LYS A 20 0.69 0.29 -14.18
C LYS A 20 0.48 -1.22 -14.05
N GLY A 21 -0.67 -1.76 -14.45
CA GLY A 21 -0.97 -3.18 -14.26
C GLY A 21 -0.15 -4.13 -15.13
N THR A 22 0.30 -3.71 -16.32
CA THR A 22 0.93 -4.61 -17.29
C THR A 22 2.46 -4.70 -17.13
N ASP A 23 3.14 -3.59 -16.81
CA ASP A 23 4.61 -3.58 -16.67
C ASP A 23 5.11 -4.08 -15.30
N LEU A 24 4.24 -4.07 -14.28
CA LEU A 24 4.65 -4.39 -12.90
C LEU A 24 4.99 -5.88 -12.74
N PHE A 25 4.18 -6.77 -13.32
CA PHE A 25 4.38 -8.21 -13.19
C PHE A 25 5.60 -8.73 -13.95
N GLU A 26 6.03 -8.05 -15.02
CA GLU A 26 7.19 -8.48 -15.83
C GLU A 26 8.53 -8.22 -15.11
N ASN A 27 8.56 -7.32 -14.13
CA ASN A 27 9.79 -6.85 -13.47
C ASN A 27 9.84 -7.12 -11.96
N VAL A 28 8.87 -7.83 -11.40
CA VAL A 28 8.87 -8.19 -9.97
C VAL A 28 9.78 -9.38 -9.74
N SER A 29 10.82 -9.18 -8.93
CA SER A 29 11.67 -10.27 -8.48
C SER A 29 10.91 -11.26 -7.60
N GLU A 30 11.29 -12.54 -7.65
CA GLU A 30 10.74 -13.58 -6.76
C GLU A 30 10.85 -13.19 -5.28
N LYS A 31 11.94 -12.52 -4.91
CA LYS A 31 12.16 -12.00 -3.55
C LYS A 31 11.09 -10.99 -3.13
N ALA A 32 10.80 -10.00 -3.98
CA ALA A 32 9.77 -8.99 -3.71
C ALA A 32 8.37 -9.62 -3.61
N TRP A 33 8.11 -10.69 -4.38
CA TRP A 33 6.87 -11.45 -4.26
C TRP A 33 6.75 -12.17 -2.92
N GLN A 34 7.80 -12.83 -2.46
CA GLN A 34 7.80 -13.49 -1.15
C GLN A 34 7.63 -12.48 0.00
N GLU A 35 8.32 -11.34 -0.07
CA GLU A 35 8.15 -10.25 0.90
C GLU A 35 6.70 -9.73 0.92
N TRP A 36 6.05 -9.63 -0.24
CA TRP A 36 4.63 -9.27 -0.30
C TRP A 36 3.73 -10.31 0.38
N LEU A 37 3.97 -11.62 0.18
CA LEU A 37 3.14 -12.66 0.83
C LEU A 37 3.25 -12.62 2.36
N GLU A 38 4.46 -12.40 2.89
CA GLU A 38 4.67 -12.19 4.33
C GLU A 38 3.93 -10.94 4.82
N HIS A 39 4.04 -9.85 4.08
CA HIS A 39 3.35 -8.60 4.38
C HIS A 39 1.82 -8.75 4.35
N GLN A 40 1.29 -9.42 3.32
CA GLN A 40 -0.13 -9.71 3.16
C GLN A 40 -0.68 -10.47 4.36
N LYS A 41 0.05 -11.50 4.82
CA LYS A 41 -0.33 -12.28 6.01
C LYS A 41 -0.41 -11.39 7.26
N MET A 42 0.54 -10.48 7.44
CA MET A 42 0.51 -9.53 8.55
C MET A 42 -0.69 -8.58 8.46
N LEU A 43 -0.98 -8.04 7.28
CA LEU A 43 -2.15 -7.18 7.07
C LEU A 43 -3.46 -7.91 7.38
N ILE A 44 -3.58 -9.17 6.97
CA ILE A 44 -4.78 -9.98 7.22
C ILE A 44 -5.00 -10.18 8.72
N ASN A 45 -3.94 -10.54 9.44
CA ASN A 45 -4.03 -10.83 10.88
C ASN A 45 -4.29 -9.56 11.70
N GLU A 46 -3.53 -8.50 11.47
CA GLU A 46 -3.60 -7.25 12.24
C GLU A 46 -4.86 -6.43 11.90
N GLY A 47 -5.23 -6.39 10.62
CA GLY A 47 -6.44 -5.69 10.15
C GLY A 47 -7.73 -6.49 10.31
N GLN A 48 -7.66 -7.73 10.84
CA GLN A 48 -8.76 -8.68 10.90
C GLN A 48 -9.52 -8.80 9.56
N ILE A 49 -8.77 -8.91 8.47
CA ILE A 49 -9.33 -8.85 7.11
C ILE A 49 -10.05 -10.16 6.79
N ASN A 50 -11.31 -10.05 6.38
CA ASN A 50 -12.09 -11.20 5.95
C ASN A 50 -11.85 -11.49 4.46
N LEU A 51 -11.10 -12.54 4.15
CA LEU A 51 -10.85 -12.96 2.77
C LEU A 51 -12.10 -13.45 2.01
N ALA A 52 -13.22 -13.71 2.70
CA ALA A 52 -14.49 -14.03 2.04
C ALA A 52 -15.18 -12.80 1.46
N ASP A 53 -14.88 -11.59 1.96
CA ASP A 53 -15.40 -10.34 1.43
C ASP A 53 -14.66 -9.89 0.15
N ARG A 54 -15.43 -9.43 -0.84
CA ARG A 54 -14.88 -9.00 -2.13
C ARG A 54 -14.11 -7.71 -2.03
N GLU A 55 -14.59 -6.75 -1.23
CA GLU A 55 -13.92 -5.46 -1.07
C GLU A 55 -12.59 -5.64 -0.34
N SER A 56 -12.55 -6.51 0.67
CA SER A 56 -11.31 -6.91 1.36
C SER A 56 -10.25 -7.48 0.41
N ARG A 57 -10.64 -8.40 -0.48
CA ARG A 57 -9.72 -8.94 -1.51
C ARG A 57 -9.26 -7.87 -2.49
N LYS A 58 -10.16 -6.97 -2.90
CA LYS A 58 -9.84 -5.87 -3.80
C LYS A 58 -8.83 -4.92 -3.16
N TRP A 59 -9.06 -4.54 -1.91
CA TRP A 59 -8.15 -3.71 -1.15
C TRP A 59 -6.76 -4.35 -1.00
N LEU A 60 -6.68 -5.64 -0.71
CA LEU A 60 -5.39 -6.36 -0.66
C LEU A 60 -4.64 -6.32 -2.00
N ASN A 61 -5.35 -6.43 -3.12
CA ASN A 61 -4.73 -6.30 -4.45
C ASN A 61 -4.25 -4.86 -4.71
N GLU A 62 -5.00 -3.84 -4.29
CA GLU A 62 -4.55 -2.45 -4.38
C GLU A 62 -3.28 -2.23 -3.54
N GLN A 63 -3.20 -2.80 -2.32
CA GLN A 63 -1.99 -2.74 -1.49
C GLN A 63 -0.81 -3.49 -2.11
N MET A 64 -1.05 -4.60 -2.79
CA MET A 64 -0.02 -5.35 -3.53
C MET A 64 0.59 -4.49 -4.65
N GLU A 65 -0.25 -3.84 -5.45
CA GLU A 65 0.20 -2.96 -6.53
C GLU A 65 1.02 -1.78 -5.98
N LEU A 66 0.59 -1.20 -4.87
CA LEU A 66 1.33 -0.12 -4.19
C LEU A 66 2.69 -0.62 -3.65
N PHE A 67 2.72 -1.78 -2.99
CA PHE A 67 3.93 -2.40 -2.46
C PHE A 67 4.95 -2.68 -3.57
N LEU A 68 4.53 -3.36 -4.63
CA LEU A 68 5.41 -3.77 -5.73
C LEU A 68 5.85 -2.59 -6.60
N SER A 69 5.09 -1.49 -6.63
CA SER A 69 5.48 -0.27 -7.33
C SER A 69 6.37 0.67 -6.49
N GLY A 70 6.65 0.32 -5.23
CA GLY A 70 7.41 1.16 -4.30
C GLY A 70 6.67 2.43 -3.88
N GLU A 71 5.35 2.47 -4.06
CA GLU A 71 4.49 3.55 -3.57
C GLU A 71 4.14 3.35 -2.09
N ASP A 72 3.36 4.27 -1.52
CA ASP A 72 2.93 4.15 -0.13
C ASP A 72 1.83 3.08 -0.01
N TYR A 73 2.04 2.13 0.88
CA TYR A 73 1.14 1.00 1.12
C TYR A 73 0.89 0.84 2.62
N ALA A 74 -0.20 0.17 2.97
CA ALA A 74 -0.61 -0.07 4.34
C ALA A 74 0.45 -0.89 5.09
N LYS A 75 0.84 -0.42 6.27
CA LYS A 75 1.76 -1.12 7.18
C LYS A 75 0.97 -1.75 8.33
N PRO A 76 1.32 -2.97 8.76
CA PRO A 76 0.68 -3.61 9.90
C PRO A 76 0.84 -2.74 11.15
N SER A 77 -0.24 -2.53 11.89
CA SER A 77 -0.33 -1.60 13.03
C SER A 77 0.50 -1.98 14.27
N GLY A 78 1.26 -3.07 14.22
CA GLY A 78 2.13 -3.54 15.31
C GLY A 78 3.54 -3.92 14.88
N PHE A 79 3.95 -3.62 13.63
CA PHE A 79 5.27 -4.04 13.14
C PHE A 79 6.39 -3.19 13.77
N VAL A 80 7.06 -3.75 14.79
CA VAL A 80 8.41 -3.35 15.19
C VAL A 80 9.38 -4.24 14.40
N PRO A 81 10.14 -3.72 13.41
CA PRO A 81 11.19 -4.50 12.79
C PRO A 81 12.17 -4.92 13.91
N LYS A 82 12.40 -6.22 14.09
CA LYS A 82 13.56 -6.66 14.86
C LYS A 82 14.78 -6.51 13.96
N GLU A 83 15.73 -5.68 14.38
CA GLU A 83 17.07 -5.56 13.81
C GLU A 83 17.82 -6.90 13.84
#